data_AF-A0A2G5SFX0-F1
#
_entry.id   AF-A0A2G5SFX0-F1
#
_cell.length_a   1.000
_cell.length_b   1.000
_cell.length_c   1.000
_cell.angle_alpha   90.00
_cell.angle_beta   90.00
_cell.angle_gamma   90.00
#
_symmetry.space_group_name_H-M   'P 1'
#
loop_
_entity.id
_entity.type
_entity.pdbx_description
1 polymer ?
#
loop_
_entity_poly.entity_id
_entity_poly.type
_entity_poly.pdbx_seq_one_letter_code
_entity_poly.pdbx_strand_id
1 'polypeptide(L)'
;MVIAKHEENGNDCYQLNASGKTIDIQFSATYRNPVVRFHMDKREAVISSIHNCFLDFFGNSVECLWNACGYKTRIPHLQNLKGCIKFRPDVANIETIENFFSSSPAFKWIDVWTHGSTEPANPESKFYQAESIQILQSKANSPDVLSHFQGKQAVLSFGEFEVLDVISFMNRWKSGEAFLKLEYFKFHSYGGEFSQNDILNAIGVKHIDATKNPPTHCLPKVYIDYFSFCSEPNTDPISSHAYIVRETDNCVASVSIQEKLIYFGVWNKTEDEFLKMVG
;
A
#
# COMPACT_ATOMS: atom_id res chain seq x y z
N MET A 1 9.04 -8.32 -16.32
CA MET A 1 9.92 -7.66 -17.31
C MET A 1 10.57 -6.46 -16.63
N VAL A 2 11.89 -6.30 -16.76
CA VAL A 2 12.64 -5.16 -16.20
C VAL A 2 13.00 -4.21 -17.33
N ILE A 3 12.95 -2.91 -17.09
CA ILE A 3 13.32 -1.89 -18.07
C ILE A 3 14.58 -1.18 -17.56
N ALA A 4 15.63 -1.14 -18.37
CA ALA A 4 16.89 -0.51 -18.00
C ALA A 4 17.43 0.37 -19.13
N LYS A 5 18.21 1.40 -18.76
CA LYS A 5 18.93 2.24 -19.73
C LYS A 5 19.98 1.39 -20.45
N HIS A 6 20.15 1.62 -21.75
CA HIS A 6 21.23 1.01 -22.50
C HIS A 6 22.59 1.58 -22.05
N GLU A 7 23.42 0.74 -21.45
CA GLU A 7 24.87 0.94 -21.33
C GLU A 7 25.56 0.09 -22.40
N GLU A 8 26.50 0.68 -23.14
CA GLU A 8 27.30 0.02 -24.19
C GLU A 8 28.24 -1.03 -23.57
N ASN A 9 27.69 -2.15 -23.11
CA ASN A 9 28.46 -3.32 -22.70
C ASN A 9 28.05 -4.48 -23.60
N GLY A 10 29.01 -5.00 -24.35
CA GLY A 10 28.86 -5.94 -25.48
C GLY A 10 28.38 -7.34 -25.12
N ASN A 11 27.19 -7.45 -24.53
CA ASN A 11 26.51 -8.72 -24.30
C ASN A 11 25.42 -8.96 -25.37
N ASP A 12 25.22 -10.23 -25.71
CA ASP A 12 24.24 -10.69 -26.70
C ASP A 12 22.81 -10.19 -26.37
N CYS A 13 22.32 -9.27 -27.20
CA CYS A 13 20.95 -8.77 -27.16
C CYS A 13 20.11 -9.47 -28.23
N TYR A 14 18.90 -9.89 -27.86
CA TYR A 14 17.91 -10.47 -28.76
C TYR A 14 16.92 -9.41 -29.18
N GLN A 15 16.59 -9.35 -30.47
CA GLN A 15 15.60 -8.41 -30.99
C GLN A 15 14.20 -9.02 -30.94
N LEU A 16 13.26 -8.30 -30.34
CA LEU A 16 11.83 -8.63 -30.35
C LEU A 16 11.05 -7.52 -31.05
N ASN A 17 10.14 -7.88 -31.94
CA ASN A 17 9.17 -6.92 -32.47
C ASN A 17 7.95 -6.85 -31.54
N ALA A 18 7.69 -5.69 -30.95
CA ALA A 18 6.49 -5.41 -30.17
C ALA A 18 5.73 -4.24 -30.79
N SER A 19 4.49 -4.49 -31.24
CA SER A 19 3.63 -3.49 -31.87
C SER A 19 4.31 -2.71 -33.00
N GLY A 20 5.07 -3.42 -33.86
CA GLY A 20 5.77 -2.82 -34.99
C GLY A 20 7.10 -2.15 -34.65
N LYS A 21 7.59 -2.23 -33.40
CA LYS A 21 8.90 -1.71 -33.00
C LYS A 21 9.85 -2.83 -32.59
N THR A 22 11.07 -2.77 -33.13
CA THR A 22 12.17 -3.64 -32.69
C THR A 22 12.72 -3.15 -31.36
N ILE A 23 12.76 -4.04 -30.38
CA ILE A 23 13.20 -3.82 -29.00
C ILE A 23 14.32 -4.81 -28.69
N ASP A 24 15.39 -4.30 -28.10
CA ASP A 24 16.50 -5.13 -27.64
C ASP A 24 16.20 -5.69 -26.25
N ILE A 25 16.23 -7.03 -26.15
CA ILE A 25 15.99 -7.79 -24.93
C ILE A 25 17.27 -8.53 -24.55
N GLN A 26 17.68 -8.35 -23.32
CA GLN A 26 18.80 -9.06 -22.73
C GLN A 26 18.31 -9.91 -21.56
N PHE A 27 18.78 -11.16 -21.47
CA PHE A 27 18.57 -11.94 -20.25
C PHE A 27 19.60 -11.51 -19.20
N SER A 28 19.16 -10.93 -18.09
CA SER A 28 20.08 -10.57 -17.00
C SER A 28 20.23 -11.73 -16.03
N ALA A 29 21.48 -12.21 -15.87
CA ALA A 29 21.83 -13.17 -14.83
C ALA A 29 21.57 -12.62 -13.42
N THR A 30 21.73 -11.31 -13.23
CA THR A 30 21.51 -10.61 -11.95
C THR A 30 20.03 -10.57 -11.57
N TYR A 31 19.15 -10.26 -12.51
CA TYR A 31 17.71 -10.11 -12.23
C TYR A 31 16.90 -11.39 -12.48
N ARG A 32 17.51 -12.42 -13.11
CA ARG A 32 16.82 -13.63 -13.62
C ARG A 32 15.55 -13.32 -14.42
N ASN A 33 15.54 -12.18 -15.12
CA ASN A 33 14.40 -11.62 -15.81
C ASN A 33 14.82 -11.07 -17.17
N PRO A 34 13.92 -11.06 -18.17
CA PRO A 34 14.13 -10.31 -19.41
C PRO A 34 14.24 -8.82 -19.11
N VAL A 35 15.33 -8.21 -19.57
CA VAL A 35 15.61 -6.79 -19.49
C VAL A 35 15.45 -6.17 -20.85
N VAL A 36 14.54 -5.21 -20.97
CA VAL A 36 14.43 -4.37 -22.17
C VAL A 36 15.42 -3.21 -22.05
N ARG A 37 16.29 -3.07 -23.05
CA ARG A 37 17.20 -1.93 -23.18
C ARG A 37 16.70 -0.98 -24.28
N PHE A 38 16.79 0.32 -24.01
CA PHE A 38 16.49 1.34 -25.01
C PHE A 38 17.33 2.60 -24.80
N HIS A 39 17.44 3.40 -25.86
CA HIS A 39 17.89 4.78 -25.77
C HIS A 39 16.81 5.67 -25.15
N MET A 40 17.22 6.64 -24.34
CA MET A 40 16.31 7.46 -23.53
C MET A 40 15.30 8.26 -24.36
N ASP A 41 15.67 8.70 -25.57
CA ASP A 41 14.80 9.36 -26.54
C ASP A 41 13.65 8.46 -27.02
N LYS A 42 13.83 7.13 -27.00
CA LYS A 42 12.83 6.14 -27.41
C LYS A 42 12.03 5.56 -26.24
N ARG A 43 12.29 5.98 -25.00
CA ARG A 43 11.71 5.42 -23.77
C ARG A 43 10.19 5.29 -23.84
N GLU A 44 9.48 6.40 -24.03
CA GLU A 44 8.01 6.42 -24.04
C GLU A 44 7.46 5.59 -25.21
N ALA A 45 8.13 5.67 -26.35
CA ALA A 45 7.80 4.92 -27.55
C ALA A 45 7.91 3.39 -27.35
N VAL A 46 8.92 2.91 -26.64
CA VAL A 46 9.15 1.48 -26.35
C VAL A 46 8.18 0.98 -25.28
N ILE A 47 8.03 1.74 -24.19
CA ILE A 47 7.08 1.42 -23.11
C ILE A 47 5.66 1.28 -23.68
N SER A 48 5.22 2.25 -24.50
CA SER A 48 3.87 2.23 -25.08
C SER A 48 3.67 1.02 -26.00
N SER A 49 4.67 0.68 -26.82
CA SER A 49 4.60 -0.49 -27.71
C SER A 49 4.46 -1.80 -26.94
N ILE A 50 5.19 -1.96 -25.83
CA ILE A 50 5.09 -3.16 -24.99
C ILE A 50 3.73 -3.20 -24.29
N HIS A 51 3.29 -2.07 -23.73
CA HIS A 51 2.00 -1.98 -23.06
C HIS A 51 0.85 -2.32 -24.01
N ASN A 52 0.86 -1.80 -25.24
CA ASN A 52 -0.14 -2.13 -26.25
C ASN A 52 -0.12 -3.62 -26.61
N CYS A 53 1.05 -4.25 -26.73
CA CYS A 53 1.12 -5.71 -26.91
C CYS A 53 0.43 -6.48 -25.77
N PHE A 54 0.59 -6.03 -24.53
CA PHE A 54 -0.09 -6.66 -23.40
C PHE A 54 -1.60 -6.46 -23.47
N LEU A 55 -2.07 -5.26 -23.82
CA LEU A 55 -3.51 -5.01 -23.99
C LEU A 55 -4.10 -5.78 -25.18
N ASP A 56 -3.38 -5.93 -26.29
CA ASP A 56 -3.82 -6.71 -27.44
C ASP A 56 -3.94 -8.20 -27.09
N PHE A 57 -3.04 -8.71 -26.23
CA PHE A 57 -3.02 -10.11 -25.84
C PHE A 57 -4.04 -10.45 -24.74
N PHE A 58 -4.13 -9.61 -23.71
CA PHE A 58 -4.97 -9.86 -22.52
C PHE A 58 -6.31 -9.13 -22.54
N GLY A 59 -6.52 -8.22 -23.49
CA GLY A 59 -7.68 -7.35 -23.58
C GLY A 59 -7.50 -6.02 -22.82
N ASN A 60 -8.37 -5.07 -23.11
CA ASN A 60 -8.36 -3.73 -22.52
C ASN A 60 -9.09 -3.63 -21.16
N SER A 61 -9.47 -4.75 -20.55
CA SER A 61 -10.11 -4.79 -19.23
C SER A 61 -9.12 -5.09 -18.11
N VAL A 62 -7.88 -5.47 -18.43
CA VAL A 62 -6.87 -5.82 -17.42
C VAL A 62 -6.22 -4.59 -16.81
N GLU A 63 -6.01 -4.64 -15.50
CA GLU A 63 -5.21 -3.65 -14.78
C GLU A 63 -3.72 -3.97 -14.99
N CYS A 64 -2.95 -2.98 -15.42
CA CYS A 64 -1.51 -3.09 -15.60
C CYS A 64 -0.79 -2.40 -14.44
N LEU A 65 0.06 -3.13 -13.74
CA LEU A 65 0.83 -2.59 -12.62
C LEU A 65 2.23 -2.17 -13.07
N TRP A 66 2.57 -0.90 -12.84
CA TRP A 66 3.91 -0.38 -13.06
C TRP A 66 4.70 -0.37 -11.77
N ASN A 67 5.64 -1.30 -11.64
CA ASN A 67 6.54 -1.38 -10.49
C ASN A 67 7.74 -0.45 -10.67
N ALA A 68 7.80 0.62 -9.87
CA ALA A 68 8.89 1.57 -9.81
C ALA A 68 9.71 1.42 -8.52
N CYS A 69 11.03 1.55 -8.64
CA CYS A 69 11.92 1.72 -7.50
C CYS A 69 12.45 3.16 -7.52
N GLY A 70 12.06 3.97 -6.53
CA GLY A 70 12.44 5.37 -6.43
C GLY A 70 11.56 6.34 -7.23
N TYR A 71 11.62 7.61 -6.83
CA TYR A 71 10.82 8.72 -7.38
C TYR A 71 11.48 9.42 -8.60
N LYS A 72 12.70 9.02 -8.98
CA LYS A 72 13.43 9.62 -10.12
C LYS A 72 12.93 9.13 -11.48
N THR A 73 12.24 8.00 -11.50
CA THR A 73 11.75 7.37 -12.73
C THR A 73 10.29 7.75 -12.93
N ARG A 74 10.01 8.60 -13.92
CA ARG A 74 8.63 8.99 -14.26
C ARG A 74 7.82 7.76 -14.66
N ILE A 75 6.66 7.57 -14.03
CA ILE A 75 5.71 6.53 -14.43
C ILE A 75 4.92 7.05 -15.65
N PRO A 76 4.85 6.28 -16.75
CA PRO A 76 4.14 6.71 -17.96
C PRO A 76 2.63 6.78 -17.71
N HIS A 77 1.93 7.66 -18.43
CA HIS A 77 0.46 7.74 -18.41
C HIS A 77 -0.10 6.89 -19.54
N LEU A 78 -0.54 5.67 -19.22
CA LEU A 78 -1.08 4.71 -20.17
C LEU A 78 -2.42 4.16 -19.67
N GLN A 79 -3.22 3.62 -20.59
CA GLN A 79 -4.53 3.08 -20.27
C GLN A 79 -4.44 1.94 -19.24
N ASN A 80 -5.34 1.94 -18.25
CA ASN A 80 -5.41 0.93 -17.18
C ASN A 80 -4.10 0.74 -16.39
N LEU A 81 -3.16 1.68 -16.46
CA LEU A 81 -1.91 1.60 -15.73
C LEU A 81 -2.08 2.19 -14.33
N LYS A 82 -1.69 1.41 -13.32
CA LYS A 82 -1.58 1.86 -11.92
C LYS A 82 -0.13 1.78 -11.47
N GLY A 83 0.28 2.77 -10.69
CA GLY A 83 1.61 2.82 -10.12
C GLY A 83 1.73 1.92 -8.88
N CYS A 84 2.83 1.19 -8.78
CA CYS A 84 3.31 0.56 -7.56
C CYS A 84 4.72 1.07 -7.33
N ILE A 85 5.01 1.65 -6.17
CA ILE A 85 6.33 2.24 -5.93
C ILE A 85 6.91 1.81 -4.59
N LYS A 86 8.20 1.50 -4.60
CA LYS A 86 9.02 1.35 -3.39
C LYS A 86 10.11 2.41 -3.41
N PHE A 87 10.24 3.21 -2.37
CA PHE A 87 11.29 4.23 -2.33
C PHE A 87 11.77 4.60 -0.93
N ARG A 88 12.97 5.19 -0.93
CA ARG A 88 13.65 5.77 0.23
C ARG A 88 13.84 7.26 -0.05
N PRO A 89 13.15 8.15 0.68
CA PRO A 89 13.18 9.59 0.43
C PRO A 89 14.29 10.32 1.18
N ASP A 90 15.23 9.59 1.82
CA ASP A 90 16.36 10.10 2.60
C ASP A 90 17.25 11.12 1.88
N VAL A 91 17.07 11.29 0.56
CA VAL A 91 17.80 12.24 -0.28
C VAL A 91 16.89 13.23 -1.04
N ALA A 92 15.57 13.14 -0.88
CA ALA A 92 14.59 13.95 -1.60
C ALA A 92 13.98 15.01 -0.68
N ASN A 93 13.73 16.22 -1.20
CA ASN A 93 12.88 17.18 -0.50
C ASN A 93 11.39 16.90 -0.76
N ILE A 94 10.52 17.42 0.10
CA ILE A 94 9.06 17.22 0.03
C ILE A 94 8.49 17.67 -1.33
N GLU A 95 9.00 18.78 -1.89
CA GLU A 95 8.55 19.29 -3.19
C GLU A 95 8.83 18.30 -4.33
N THR A 96 9.99 17.65 -4.33
CA THR A 96 10.33 16.63 -5.33
C THR A 96 9.40 15.43 -5.24
N ILE A 97 9.07 15.01 -4.01
CA ILE A 97 8.15 13.90 -3.75
C ILE A 97 6.74 14.27 -4.23
N GLU A 98 6.26 15.46 -3.91
CA GLU A 98 4.93 15.91 -4.33
C GLU A 98 4.82 16.11 -5.84
N ASN A 99 5.87 16.63 -6.49
CA ASN A 99 5.95 16.73 -7.95
C ASN A 99 5.91 15.33 -8.60
N PHE A 100 6.57 14.34 -8.00
CA PHE A 100 6.51 12.96 -8.46
C PHE A 100 5.08 12.39 -8.37
N PHE A 101 4.41 12.52 -7.22
CA PHE A 101 3.04 12.03 -7.06
C PHE A 101 2.07 12.76 -7.98
N SER A 102 2.14 14.09 -8.06
CA SER A 102 1.31 14.92 -8.93
C SER A 102 1.43 14.51 -10.40
N SER A 103 2.65 14.23 -10.86
CA SER A 103 2.92 13.86 -12.26
C SER A 103 2.74 12.37 -12.59
N SER A 104 2.42 11.52 -11.61
CA SER A 104 2.25 10.08 -11.77
C SER A 104 0.77 9.67 -11.97
N PRO A 105 0.48 8.48 -12.54
CA PRO A 105 -0.88 7.94 -12.54
C PRO A 105 -1.33 7.58 -11.12
N ALA A 106 -2.57 7.13 -10.97
CA ALA A 106 -3.08 6.64 -9.69
C ALA A 106 -2.27 5.44 -9.20
N PHE A 107 -2.07 5.36 -7.88
CA PHE A 107 -1.28 4.29 -7.26
C PHE A 107 -2.17 3.16 -6.74
N LYS A 108 -1.74 1.93 -7.02
CA LYS A 108 -2.28 0.74 -6.37
C LYS A 108 -1.63 0.54 -5.01
N TRP A 109 -0.31 0.72 -4.96
CA TRP A 109 0.49 0.45 -3.77
C TRP A 109 1.70 1.39 -3.66
N ILE A 110 2.01 1.79 -2.43
CA ILE A 110 3.16 2.63 -2.11
C ILE A 110 3.88 2.04 -0.89
N ASP A 111 5.19 1.83 -1.01
CA ASP A 111 6.09 1.43 0.08
C ASP A 111 7.16 2.48 0.31
N VAL A 112 7.14 3.05 1.51
CA VAL A 112 8.06 4.11 1.92
C VAL A 112 8.90 3.62 3.08
N TRP A 113 10.22 3.67 2.93
CA TRP A 113 11.15 3.52 4.04
C TRP A 113 11.92 4.80 4.29
N THR A 114 11.77 5.38 5.47
CA THR A 114 12.37 6.66 5.81
C THR A 114 12.87 6.70 7.25
N HIS A 115 13.85 7.56 7.50
CA HIS A 115 14.31 7.87 8.85
C HIS A 115 13.58 9.06 9.47
N GLY A 116 12.85 9.87 8.69
CA GLY A 116 12.12 11.05 9.14
C GLY A 116 10.79 11.26 8.39
N SER A 117 10.01 12.29 8.74
CA SER A 117 8.80 12.64 7.98
C SER A 117 9.20 13.09 6.57
N THR A 118 8.58 12.44 5.58
CA THR A 118 8.77 12.72 4.14
C THR A 118 7.44 12.63 3.41
N GLU A 119 6.35 12.75 4.17
CA GLU A 119 5.00 12.73 3.62
C GLU A 119 4.77 14.00 2.81
N PRO A 120 3.97 13.92 1.73
CA PRO A 120 3.60 15.12 1.02
C PRO A 120 2.76 16.03 1.92
N ALA A 121 3.10 17.30 1.98
CA ALA A 121 2.35 18.28 2.78
C ALA A 121 0.93 18.56 2.24
N ASN A 122 0.64 18.14 1.01
CA ASN A 122 -0.64 18.35 0.36
C ASN A 122 -1.63 17.22 0.70
N PRO A 123 -2.74 17.50 1.42
CA PRO A 123 -3.78 16.51 1.74
C PRO A 123 -4.42 15.86 0.51
N GLU A 124 -4.40 16.55 -0.63
CA GLU A 124 -4.97 16.07 -1.90
C GLU A 124 -3.97 15.24 -2.72
N SER A 125 -2.75 15.02 -2.20
CA SER A 125 -1.71 14.27 -2.89
C SER A 125 -2.19 12.87 -3.29
N LYS A 126 -1.78 12.41 -4.48
CA LYS A 126 -2.06 11.05 -4.96
C LYS A 126 -1.46 9.97 -4.06
N PHE A 127 -0.52 10.34 -3.19
CA PHE A 127 -0.01 9.48 -2.12
C PHE A 127 -1.14 8.95 -1.23
N TYR A 128 -2.00 9.85 -0.73
CA TYR A 128 -3.10 9.51 0.18
C TYR A 128 -4.25 8.77 -0.50
N GLN A 129 -4.30 8.82 -1.84
CA GLN A 129 -5.31 8.17 -2.67
C GLN A 129 -4.92 6.76 -3.10
N ALA A 130 -3.72 6.28 -2.75
CA ALA A 130 -3.29 4.93 -3.06
C ALA A 130 -4.23 3.89 -2.43
N GLU A 131 -4.50 2.78 -3.12
CA GLU A 131 -5.34 1.72 -2.55
C GLU A 131 -4.68 1.03 -1.34
N SER A 132 -3.36 0.93 -1.34
CA SER A 132 -2.60 0.44 -0.20
C SER A 132 -1.29 1.18 0.04
N ILE A 133 -0.93 1.32 1.31
CA ILE A 133 0.33 1.90 1.73
C ILE A 133 1.04 0.99 2.74
N GLN A 134 2.35 0.93 2.61
CA GLN A 134 3.25 0.39 3.61
C GLN A 134 4.27 1.47 3.96
N ILE A 135 4.38 1.81 5.24
CA ILE A 135 5.31 2.85 5.68
C ILE A 135 6.12 2.32 6.85
N LEU A 136 7.43 2.44 6.70
CA LEU A 136 8.39 2.13 7.74
C LEU A 136 9.18 3.40 8.08
N GLN A 137 8.92 3.96 9.25
CA GLN A 137 9.63 5.13 9.77
C GLN A 137 10.39 4.79 11.04
N SER A 138 11.69 5.06 11.09
CA SER A 138 12.50 4.66 12.25
C SER A 138 12.63 5.69 13.37
N LYS A 139 12.43 7.00 13.11
CA LYS A 139 12.69 8.07 14.10
C LYS A 139 11.69 9.23 14.13
N ALA A 140 10.69 9.27 13.25
CA ALA A 140 9.75 10.38 13.22
C ALA A 140 8.46 10.03 13.95
N ASN A 141 7.97 11.01 14.72
CA ASN A 141 6.61 11.11 15.19
C ASN A 141 5.82 11.85 14.12
N SER A 142 5.21 11.14 13.16
CA SER A 142 4.02 11.75 12.56
C SER A 142 3.01 10.70 12.07
N PRO A 143 1.78 10.76 12.59
CA PRO A 143 0.62 10.10 12.03
C PRO A 143 -0.02 10.91 10.88
N ASP A 144 0.60 11.97 10.33
CA ASP A 144 0.02 12.77 9.24
C ASP A 144 -0.31 11.93 8.00
N VAL A 145 0.30 10.75 7.86
CA VAL A 145 -0.15 9.74 6.89
C VAL A 145 -1.62 9.41 7.07
N LEU A 146 -1.98 9.09 8.32
CA LEU A 146 -3.31 8.69 8.70
C LEU A 146 -4.28 9.86 8.59
N SER A 147 -3.89 11.11 8.77
CA SER A 147 -4.87 12.20 8.75
C SER A 147 -5.64 12.31 7.42
N HIS A 148 -5.01 11.94 6.30
CA HIS A 148 -5.53 12.13 4.95
C HIS A 148 -5.74 10.85 4.12
N PHE A 149 -5.28 9.69 4.60
CA PHE A 149 -5.36 8.44 3.83
C PHE A 149 -6.79 8.03 3.46
N GLN A 150 -7.00 7.65 2.20
CA GLN A 150 -8.31 7.30 1.62
C GLN A 150 -8.36 5.89 1.02
N GLY A 151 -7.30 5.10 1.18
CA GLY A 151 -7.20 3.76 0.62
C GLY A 151 -7.88 2.68 1.46
N LYS A 152 -7.60 1.43 1.09
CA LYS A 152 -8.20 0.22 1.66
C LYS A 152 -7.31 -0.45 2.70
N GLN A 153 -6.01 -0.48 2.47
CA GLN A 153 -5.08 -1.25 3.30
C GLN A 153 -3.86 -0.42 3.71
N ALA A 154 -3.63 -0.25 5.00
CA ALA A 154 -2.47 0.48 5.51
C ALA A 154 -1.66 -0.36 6.50
N VAL A 155 -0.36 -0.46 6.28
CA VAL A 155 0.59 -1.09 7.20
C VAL A 155 1.63 -0.08 7.60
N LEU A 156 1.61 0.33 8.86
CA LEU A 156 2.53 1.33 9.37
C LEU A 156 3.45 0.72 10.43
N SER A 157 4.71 1.12 10.41
CA SER A 157 5.72 0.68 11.36
C SER A 157 6.57 1.87 11.78
N PHE A 158 6.44 2.29 13.03
CA PHE A 158 7.09 3.49 13.56
C PHE A 158 8.05 3.18 14.70
N GLY A 159 9.13 3.95 14.80
CA GLY A 159 10.06 3.90 15.93
C GLY A 159 9.48 4.51 17.20
N GLU A 160 8.83 5.66 17.05
CA GLU A 160 8.18 6.42 18.11
C GLU A 160 6.78 6.82 17.62
N PHE A 161 5.79 6.85 18.51
CA PHE A 161 4.42 7.25 18.20
C PHE A 161 3.68 7.68 19.48
N GLU A 162 2.61 8.46 19.34
CA GLU A 162 1.72 8.78 20.45
C GLU A 162 0.46 7.90 20.43
N VAL A 163 0.10 7.33 21.58
CA VAL A 163 -1.12 6.52 21.73
C VAL A 163 -2.38 7.32 21.35
N LEU A 164 -2.36 8.63 21.56
CA LEU A 164 -3.45 9.54 21.19
C LEU A 164 -3.73 9.55 19.67
N ASP A 165 -2.70 9.34 18.85
CA ASP A 165 -2.85 9.32 17.39
C ASP A 165 -3.65 8.09 16.93
N VAL A 166 -3.36 6.95 17.54
CA VAL A 166 -4.09 5.70 17.31
C VAL A 166 -5.55 5.83 17.76
N ILE A 167 -5.77 6.41 18.95
CA ILE A 167 -7.12 6.65 19.47
C ILE A 167 -7.89 7.61 18.55
N SER A 168 -7.25 8.70 18.12
CA SER A 168 -7.82 9.68 17.18
C SER A 168 -8.20 9.01 15.85
N PHE A 169 -7.30 8.23 15.27
CA PHE A 169 -7.56 7.45 14.06
C PHE A 169 -8.81 6.57 14.20
N MET A 170 -8.90 5.76 15.26
CA MET A 170 -10.02 4.85 15.47
C MET A 170 -11.33 5.59 15.75
N ASN A 171 -11.28 6.71 16.47
CA ASN A 171 -12.45 7.54 16.74
C ASN A 171 -12.98 8.22 15.46
N ARG A 172 -12.10 8.69 14.57
CA ARG A 172 -12.50 9.27 13.28
C ARG A 172 -13.10 8.22 12.34
N TRP A 173 -12.62 6.98 12.38
CA TRP A 173 -13.29 5.88 11.67
C TRP A 173 -14.66 5.57 12.30
N LYS A 174 -14.72 5.50 13.64
CA LYS A 174 -15.93 5.18 14.40
C LYS A 174 -17.04 6.21 14.19
N SER A 175 -16.72 7.50 14.19
CA SER A 175 -17.69 8.57 13.89
C SER A 175 -18.07 8.64 12.41
N GLY A 176 -17.35 7.94 11.52
CA GLY A 176 -17.51 8.02 10.08
C GLY A 176 -16.97 9.31 9.46
N GLU A 177 -16.15 10.08 10.19
CA GLU A 177 -15.50 11.28 9.68
C GLU A 177 -14.44 10.96 8.59
N ALA A 178 -13.72 9.86 8.76
CA ALA A 178 -12.61 9.48 7.88
C ALA A 178 -12.56 7.96 7.61
N PHE A 179 -11.65 7.57 6.69
CA PHE A 179 -11.29 6.16 6.44
C PHE A 179 -12.44 5.27 5.97
N LEU A 180 -13.40 5.84 5.24
CA LEU A 180 -14.61 5.12 4.84
C LEU A 180 -14.35 3.88 3.98
N LYS A 181 -13.27 3.89 3.18
CA LYS A 181 -12.85 2.78 2.31
C LYS A 181 -11.89 1.80 2.98
N LEU A 182 -11.49 2.05 4.22
CA LEU A 182 -10.52 1.22 4.91
C LEU A 182 -11.11 -0.17 5.18
N GLU A 183 -10.34 -1.19 4.84
CA GLU A 183 -10.66 -2.60 5.01
C GLU A 183 -9.71 -3.26 6.03
N TYR A 184 -8.43 -2.83 6.04
CA TYR A 184 -7.41 -3.39 6.92
C TYR A 184 -6.40 -2.33 7.34
N PHE A 185 -6.07 -2.30 8.63
CA PHE A 185 -5.00 -1.50 9.17
C PHE A 185 -4.16 -2.31 10.15
N LYS A 186 -2.84 -2.24 9.97
CA LYS A 186 -1.85 -2.80 10.88
C LYS A 186 -0.88 -1.71 11.29
N PHE A 187 -0.67 -1.61 12.58
CA PHE A 187 0.34 -0.75 13.16
C PHE A 187 1.34 -1.60 13.96
N HIS A 188 2.63 -1.32 13.78
CA HIS A 188 3.70 -1.95 14.52
C HIS A 188 4.60 -0.90 15.15
N SER A 189 4.83 -1.00 16.45
CA SER A 189 5.80 -0.14 17.13
C SER A 189 7.13 -0.85 17.36
N TYR A 190 8.25 -0.19 17.04
CA TYR A 190 9.57 -0.66 17.45
C TYR A 190 9.93 -0.22 18.88
N GLY A 191 9.31 0.86 19.38
CA GLY A 191 9.54 1.43 20.71
C GLY A 191 8.30 1.36 21.60
N GLY A 192 8.49 0.97 22.86
CA GLY A 192 7.41 0.91 23.86
C GLY A 192 6.42 -0.24 23.66
N GLU A 193 5.44 -0.28 24.56
CA GLU A 193 4.34 -1.25 24.57
C GLU A 193 3.00 -0.51 24.59
N PHE A 194 1.98 -1.10 24.00
CA PHE A 194 0.62 -0.58 24.05
C PHE A 194 -0.03 -0.91 25.39
N SER A 195 -0.53 0.11 26.09
CA SER A 195 -1.51 -0.13 27.14
C SER A 195 -2.85 -0.51 26.51
N GLN A 196 -3.03 -1.81 26.30
CA GLN A 196 -4.22 -2.38 25.65
C GLN A 196 -5.52 -1.86 26.28
N ASN A 197 -5.61 -1.89 27.61
CA ASN A 197 -6.82 -1.47 28.31
C ASN A 197 -7.10 0.02 28.13
N ASP A 198 -6.08 0.88 28.16
CA ASP A 198 -6.28 2.32 28.02
C ASP A 198 -6.81 2.66 26.63
N ILE A 199 -6.27 2.02 25.58
CA ILE A 199 -6.71 2.23 24.20
C ILE A 199 -8.13 1.71 24.00
N LEU A 200 -8.42 0.47 24.41
CA LEU A 200 -9.75 -0.13 24.26
C LEU A 200 -10.83 0.65 25.03
N ASN A 201 -10.50 1.12 26.24
CA ASN A 201 -11.40 1.95 27.05
C ASN A 201 -11.63 3.32 26.41
N ALA A 202 -10.57 3.97 25.90
CA ALA A 202 -10.67 5.29 25.29
C ALA A 202 -11.50 5.30 24.00
N ILE A 203 -11.44 4.22 23.21
CA ILE A 203 -12.24 4.09 21.98
C ILE A 203 -13.68 3.64 22.30
N GLY A 204 -13.91 3.02 23.46
CA GLY A 204 -15.20 2.49 23.86
C GLY A 204 -15.60 1.31 22.97
N VAL A 205 -14.80 0.24 23.02
CA VAL A 205 -15.06 -1.00 22.28
C VAL A 205 -16.22 -1.79 22.89
N LYS A 206 -16.91 -2.55 22.05
CA LYS A 206 -17.85 -3.61 22.46
C LYS A 206 -17.11 -4.94 22.51
N HIS A 207 -17.63 -5.85 23.32
CA HIS A 207 -17.06 -7.18 23.49
C HIS A 207 -18.04 -8.27 23.06
N ILE A 208 -17.51 -9.23 22.30
CA ILE A 208 -18.15 -10.53 22.10
C ILE A 208 -18.04 -11.30 23.43
N ASP A 209 -19.11 -12.02 23.78
CA ASP A 209 -19.14 -12.91 24.94
C ASP A 209 -17.87 -13.79 24.99
N ALA A 210 -17.22 -13.84 26.15
CA ALA A 210 -15.97 -14.57 26.34
C ALA A 210 -16.10 -16.08 26.08
N THR A 211 -17.32 -16.63 26.12
CA THR A 211 -17.59 -18.05 25.84
C THR A 211 -17.73 -18.37 24.35
N LYS A 212 -17.89 -17.34 23.51
CA LYS A 212 -18.12 -17.47 22.07
C LYS A 212 -16.85 -17.31 21.26
N ASN A 213 -16.79 -17.96 20.10
CA ASN A 213 -15.64 -17.83 19.22
C ASN A 213 -15.80 -16.61 18.28
N PRO A 214 -14.88 -15.63 18.30
CA PRO A 214 -14.93 -14.52 17.38
C PRO A 214 -14.61 -15.00 15.95
N PRO A 215 -15.24 -14.44 14.92
CA PRO A 215 -14.88 -14.73 13.55
C PRO A 215 -13.48 -14.18 13.22
N THR A 216 -12.80 -14.80 12.25
CA THR A 216 -11.45 -14.41 11.83
C THR A 216 -11.49 -13.53 10.58
N HIS A 217 -11.09 -12.28 10.70
CA HIS A 217 -10.97 -11.36 9.57
C HIS A 217 -9.65 -11.60 8.83
N CYS A 218 -9.72 -11.86 7.54
CA CYS A 218 -8.55 -12.05 6.67
C CYS A 218 -8.94 -11.71 5.23
N LEU A 219 -8.15 -10.89 4.55
CA LEU A 219 -8.41 -10.41 3.20
C LEU A 219 -7.20 -10.65 2.29
N PRO A 220 -7.39 -10.79 0.97
CA PRO A 220 -6.29 -10.68 0.02
C PRO A 220 -5.58 -9.32 0.15
N LYS A 221 -4.25 -9.30 0.02
CA LYS A 221 -3.52 -8.03 -0.08
C LYS A 221 -3.84 -7.35 -1.41
N VAL A 222 -4.01 -6.03 -1.37
CA VAL A 222 -4.18 -5.19 -2.58
C VAL A 222 -3.00 -5.33 -3.54
N TYR A 223 -1.80 -5.56 -2.99
CA TYR A 223 -0.58 -5.81 -3.75
C TYR A 223 0.29 -6.85 -3.05
N ILE A 224 0.82 -7.79 -3.84
CA ILE A 224 1.78 -8.80 -3.39
C ILE A 224 3.14 -8.41 -3.97
N ASP A 225 4.10 -8.10 -3.10
CA ASP A 225 5.48 -7.88 -3.53
C ASP A 225 6.14 -9.21 -3.88
N TYR A 226 5.95 -9.67 -5.12
CA TYR A 226 6.51 -10.92 -5.64
C TYR A 226 8.04 -10.99 -5.62
N PHE A 227 8.74 -9.87 -5.34
CA PHE A 227 10.19 -9.85 -5.15
C PHE A 227 10.60 -10.14 -3.70
N SER A 228 9.64 -10.17 -2.76
CA SER A 228 9.83 -10.62 -1.39
C SER A 228 9.47 -12.10 -1.27
N PHE A 229 10.46 -12.94 -0.96
CA PHE A 229 10.32 -14.39 -0.80
C PHE A 229 9.37 -14.84 0.33
N CYS A 230 8.87 -13.90 1.15
CA CYS A 230 8.00 -14.17 2.29
C CYS A 230 6.65 -13.42 2.20
N SER A 231 6.21 -13.03 0.98
CA SER A 231 4.97 -12.29 0.80
C SER A 231 3.76 -13.21 0.79
N GLU A 232 3.14 -13.40 1.96
CA GLU A 232 1.84 -14.07 2.08
C GLU A 232 0.76 -13.34 1.26
N PRO A 233 -0.13 -14.05 0.55
CA PRO A 233 -1.12 -13.44 -0.34
C PRO A 233 -2.23 -12.70 0.41
N ASN A 234 -2.41 -13.02 1.70
CA ASN A 234 -3.45 -12.44 2.54
C ASN A 234 -2.85 -11.54 3.64
N THR A 235 -3.68 -10.66 4.18
CA THR A 235 -3.41 -9.88 5.39
C THR A 235 -3.25 -10.80 6.60
N ASP A 236 -2.54 -10.35 7.63
CA ASP A 236 -2.46 -11.13 8.86
C ASP A 236 -3.86 -11.31 9.47
N PRO A 237 -4.25 -12.54 9.86
CA PRO A 237 -5.59 -12.83 10.34
C PRO A 237 -5.86 -12.14 11.68
N ILE A 238 -7.08 -11.64 11.85
CA ILE A 238 -7.52 -10.97 13.09
C ILE A 238 -8.70 -11.75 13.67
N SER A 239 -8.48 -12.39 14.81
CA SER A 239 -9.54 -12.98 15.63
C SER A 239 -9.58 -12.21 16.95
N SER A 240 -10.63 -11.42 17.18
CA SER A 240 -10.73 -10.57 18.36
C SER A 240 -12.13 -10.55 18.93
N HIS A 241 -12.21 -10.59 20.27
CA HIS A 241 -13.45 -10.34 20.99
C HIS A 241 -13.81 -8.86 21.06
N ALA A 242 -12.85 -7.95 20.85
CA ALA A 242 -13.08 -6.52 20.86
C ALA A 242 -13.42 -6.02 19.45
N TYR A 243 -14.50 -5.25 19.35
CA TYR A 243 -14.92 -4.64 18.09
C TYR A 243 -15.53 -3.26 18.33
N ILE A 244 -15.55 -2.45 17.28
CA ILE A 244 -16.21 -1.15 17.26
C ILE A 244 -17.23 -1.10 16.11
N VAL A 245 -18.20 -0.22 16.27
CA VAL A 245 -19.30 -0.03 15.32
C VAL A 245 -19.25 1.41 14.84
N ARG A 246 -19.22 1.59 13.52
CA ARG A 246 -19.24 2.90 12.90
C ARG A 246 -20.64 3.51 13.00
N GLU A 247 -20.72 4.75 13.46
CA GLU A 247 -21.97 5.44 13.78
C GLU A 247 -22.80 5.76 12.53
N THR A 248 -22.16 6.03 11.40
CA THR A 248 -22.84 6.49 10.18
C THR A 248 -23.57 5.39 9.42
N ASP A 249 -23.09 4.15 9.47
CA ASP A 249 -23.62 3.05 8.67
C ASP A 249 -23.66 1.69 9.38
N ASN A 250 -23.42 1.69 10.70
CA ASN A 250 -23.43 0.50 11.54
C ASN A 250 -22.37 -0.55 11.17
N CYS A 251 -21.36 -0.20 10.35
CA CYS A 251 -20.33 -1.13 9.93
C CYS A 251 -19.42 -1.54 11.10
N VAL A 252 -19.06 -2.82 11.18
CA VAL A 252 -18.20 -3.34 12.25
C VAL A 252 -16.73 -3.40 11.84
N ALA A 253 -15.85 -3.08 12.78
CA ALA A 253 -14.44 -3.41 12.72
C ALA A 253 -13.97 -4.16 13.98
N SER A 254 -13.22 -5.24 13.79
CA SER A 254 -12.52 -5.93 14.87
C SER A 254 -11.21 -5.21 15.21
N VAL A 255 -10.94 -5.06 16.49
CA VAL A 255 -9.73 -4.40 17.01
C VAL A 255 -8.95 -5.41 17.85
N SER A 256 -7.68 -5.65 17.52
CA SER A 256 -6.78 -6.48 18.33
C SER A 256 -5.55 -5.68 18.67
N ILE A 257 -5.20 -5.66 19.95
CA ILE A 257 -4.00 -4.99 20.46
C ILE A 257 -3.17 -6.05 21.16
N GLN A 258 -1.93 -6.16 20.74
CA GLN A 258 -0.88 -6.97 21.32
C GLN A 258 0.27 -6.04 21.70
N GLU A 259 1.27 -6.51 22.45
CA GLU A 259 2.35 -5.70 23.03
C GLU A 259 2.86 -4.58 22.10
N LYS A 260 3.18 -4.92 20.85
CA LYS A 260 3.73 -3.98 19.86
C LYS A 260 2.91 -3.87 18.58
N LEU A 261 1.73 -4.47 18.53
CA LEU A 261 0.94 -4.60 17.32
C LEU A 261 -0.50 -4.19 17.56
N ILE A 262 -1.03 -3.36 16.67
CA ILE A 262 -2.45 -3.07 16.59
C ILE A 262 -2.94 -3.54 15.24
N TYR A 263 -4.03 -4.29 15.27
CA TYR A 263 -4.75 -4.77 14.11
C TYR A 263 -6.17 -4.23 14.12
N PHE A 264 -6.62 -3.84 12.94
CA PHE A 264 -7.94 -3.30 12.70
C PHE A 264 -8.47 -3.86 11.39
N GLY A 265 -9.58 -4.59 11.45
CA GLY A 265 -10.17 -5.28 10.28
C GLY A 265 -11.65 -4.94 10.13
N VAL A 266 -12.04 -4.40 8.99
CA VAL A 266 -13.41 -3.94 8.71
C VAL A 266 -14.19 -5.02 7.97
N TRP A 267 -15.30 -5.45 8.55
CA TRP A 267 -16.07 -6.60 8.04
C TRP A 267 -16.99 -6.28 6.86
N ASN A 268 -17.21 -4.99 6.56
CA ASN A 268 -18.23 -4.53 5.61
C ASN A 268 -19.59 -5.19 5.89
N LYS A 269 -19.98 -5.21 7.16
CA LYS A 269 -21.20 -5.81 7.71
C LYS A 269 -21.74 -4.94 8.82
N THR A 270 -23.06 -4.88 8.92
CA THR A 270 -23.73 -4.27 10.06
C THR A 270 -23.46 -5.06 11.34
N GLU A 271 -23.67 -4.45 12.50
CA GLU A 271 -23.48 -5.12 13.79
C GLU A 271 -24.29 -6.42 13.90
N ASP A 272 -25.56 -6.41 13.48
CA ASP A 272 -26.41 -7.60 13.52
C ASP A 272 -25.91 -8.73 12.61
N GLU A 273 -25.38 -8.39 11.44
CA GLU A 273 -24.80 -9.38 10.51
C GLU A 273 -23.49 -9.95 11.05
N PHE A 274 -22.65 -9.10 11.64
CA PHE A 274 -21.41 -9.51 12.27
C PHE A 274 -21.66 -10.45 13.46
N LEU A 275 -22.62 -10.12 14.33
CA LEU A 275 -22.94 -10.94 15.50
C LEU A 275 -23.51 -12.31 15.14
N LYS A 276 -24.11 -12.48 13.96
CA LYS A 276 -24.54 -13.79 13.44
C LYS A 276 -23.37 -14.69 13.00
N MET A 277 -22.19 -14.11 12.76
CA MET A 277 -20.98 -14.87 12.43
C MET A 277 -20.25 -15.40 13.66
N VAL A 278 -20.59 -14.88 14.84
CA VAL A 278 -20.00 -15.31 16.10
C VAL A 278 -20.54 -16.69 16.46
N GLY A 279 -19.63 -17.64 16.67
CA GLY A 279 -19.92 -19.05 16.97
C GLY A 279 -20.24 -19.32 18.43
#